data_AF-A0A9P7K5D8-F1
#
_entry.id   AF-A0A9P7K5D8-F1
#
_cell.length_a   1.000
_cell.length_b   1.000
_cell.length_c   1.000
_cell.angle_alpha   90.00
_cell.angle_beta   90.00
_cell.angle_gamma   90.00
#
_symmetry.space_group_name_H-M   'P 1'
#
loop_
_entity.id
_entity.type
_entity.pdbx_description
1 polymer ?
#
loop_
_entity_poly.entity_id
_entity_poly.type
_entity_poly.pdbx_seq_one_letter_code
_entity_poly.pdbx_strand_id
1 'polypeptide(L)'
;MNEPAPNTKASDVYAWSCVCYEIFTGQRPFQGLTDLRIFVLVVNEDARPEKPKVNLWGLTDEIWEIMDNCWKRITPEHPRPSISDVVSQLESMQPQDIRPTGTWKSGLELRGQNQSDVPLTLERLDAILS
;
A
#
# COMPACT_ATOMS: atom_id res chain seq x y z
N MET A 1 19.50 2.91 -27.51
CA MET A 1 18.03 3.05 -27.46
C MET A 1 17.60 2.54 -26.10
N ASN A 2 17.18 3.42 -25.19
CA ASN A 2 16.58 3.01 -23.91
C ASN A 2 15.09 2.78 -24.18
N GLU A 3 14.71 1.55 -24.51
CA GLU A 3 13.30 1.18 -24.37
C GLU A 3 12.95 1.17 -22.87
N PRO A 4 11.80 1.75 -22.47
CA PRO A 4 11.34 1.61 -21.10
C PRO A 4 11.14 0.12 -20.80
N ALA A 5 11.71 -0.34 -19.69
CA ALA A 5 11.55 -1.73 -19.28
C ALA A 5 10.06 -2.08 -19.22
N PRO A 6 9.64 -3.23 -19.78
CA PRO A 6 8.24 -3.60 -19.81
C PRO A 6 7.72 -3.81 -18.39
N ASN A 7 6.48 -3.37 -18.14
CA ASN A 7 5.77 -3.72 -16.91
C ASN A 7 5.59 -5.24 -16.85
N THR A 8 5.93 -5.83 -15.71
CA THR A 8 5.85 -7.28 -15.49
C THR A 8 4.94 -7.59 -14.31
N LYS A 9 4.44 -8.82 -14.25
CA LYS A 9 3.71 -9.30 -13.07
C LYS A 9 4.57 -9.23 -11.81
N ALA A 10 5.88 -9.46 -11.95
CA ALA A 10 6.80 -9.31 -10.84
C ALA A 10 6.93 -7.84 -10.39
N SER A 11 6.96 -6.85 -11.29
CA SER A 11 6.97 -5.44 -10.89
C SER A 11 5.67 -5.03 -10.16
N ASP A 12 4.52 -5.56 -10.60
CA ASP A 12 3.24 -5.35 -9.91
C ASP A 12 3.28 -5.90 -8.47
N VAL A 13 3.85 -7.10 -8.25
CA VAL A 13 3.98 -7.70 -6.91
C VAL A 13 4.91 -6.89 -6.00
N TYR A 14 5.98 -6.29 -6.54
CA TYR A 14 6.83 -5.38 -5.77
C TYR A 14 6.08 -4.13 -5.34
N ALA A 15 5.35 -3.52 -6.28
CA ALA A 15 4.55 -2.33 -6.01
C ALA A 15 3.43 -2.62 -4.99
N TRP A 16 2.81 -3.81 -5.07
CA TRP A 16 1.84 -4.27 -4.07
C TRP A 16 2.43 -4.25 -2.65
N SER A 17 3.64 -4.78 -2.48
CA SER A 17 4.29 -4.79 -1.16
C SER A 17 4.64 -3.38 -0.67
N CYS A 18 5.00 -2.45 -1.57
CA CYS A 18 5.13 -1.02 -1.23
C CYS A 18 3.81 -0.42 -0.73
N VAL A 19 2.68 -0.72 -1.38
CA VAL A 19 1.36 -0.25 -0.94
C VAL A 19 0.99 -0.84 0.42
N CYS A 20 1.27 -2.12 0.67
CA CYS A 20 1.09 -2.72 1.99
C CYS A 20 1.90 -1.99 3.06
N TYR A 21 3.16 -1.62 2.77
CA TYR A 21 3.98 -0.82 3.68
C TYR A 21 3.32 0.52 4.01
N GLU A 22 2.79 1.22 3.00
CA GLU A 22 2.06 2.48 3.21
C GLU A 22 0.81 2.30 4.06
N ILE A 23 0.05 1.22 3.84
CA ILE A 23 -1.16 0.90 4.62
C ILE A 23 -0.82 0.66 6.09
N PHE A 24 0.18 -0.17 6.38
CA PHE A 24 0.53 -0.51 7.75
C PHE A 24 1.24 0.62 8.47
N THR A 25 2.12 1.37 7.80
CA THR A 25 2.96 2.38 8.45
C THR A 25 2.41 3.79 8.38
N GLY A 26 1.51 4.08 7.44
CA GLY A 26 1.09 5.44 7.09
C GLY A 26 2.20 6.28 6.44
N GLN A 27 3.33 5.69 6.06
CA GLN A 27 4.49 6.36 5.49
C GLN A 27 4.88 5.71 4.17
N ARG A 28 5.52 6.48 3.28
CA ARG A 28 6.05 5.93 2.03
C ARG A 28 7.29 5.07 2.29
N PRO A 29 7.52 4.00 1.51
CA PRO A 29 8.79 3.29 1.54
C PRO A 29 9.94 4.27 1.31
N PHE A 30 11.02 4.18 2.10
CA PHE A 30 12.19 5.06 2.00
C PHE A 30 11.89 6.56 2.12
N GLN A 31 10.93 6.92 2.97
CA GLN A 31 10.54 8.31 3.21
C GLN A 31 11.73 9.26 3.45
N GLY A 32 11.66 10.45 2.85
CA GLY A 32 12.68 11.49 2.97
C GLY A 32 13.82 11.37 1.96
N LEU A 33 13.82 10.34 1.11
CA LEU A 33 14.78 10.18 0.04
C LEU A 33 14.19 10.61 -1.31
N THR A 34 15.05 11.13 -2.19
CA THR A 34 14.71 11.42 -3.59
C THR A 34 14.64 10.13 -4.40
N ASP A 35 13.85 10.11 -5.48
CA ASP A 35 13.72 8.96 -6.39
C ASP A 35 15.07 8.42 -6.89
N LEU A 36 16.02 9.31 -7.24
CA LEU A 36 17.35 8.90 -7.66
C LEU A 36 18.11 8.14 -6.56
N ARG A 37 18.01 8.60 -5.30
CA ARG A 37 18.65 7.92 -4.17
C ARG A 37 17.97 6.58 -3.89
N ILE A 38 16.65 6.51 -3.97
CA ILE A 38 15.90 5.26 -3.83
C ILE A 38 16.33 4.27 -4.90
N PHE A 39 16.45 4.71 -6.16
CA PHE A 39 16.94 3.87 -7.26
C PHE A 39 18.32 3.26 -6.94
N VAL A 40 19.28 4.09 -6.53
CA VAL A 40 20.62 3.61 -6.16
C VAL A 40 20.56 2.60 -5.01
N LEU A 41 19.80 2.90 -3.96
CA LEU A 41 19.67 2.03 -2.79
C LEU A 41 19.05 0.68 -3.16
N VAL A 42 17.92 0.67 -3.88
CA VAL A 42 17.18 -0.55 -4.19
C VAL A 42 17.89 -1.39 -5.26
N VAL A 43 18.35 -0.77 -6.34
CA VAL A 43 18.90 -1.47 -7.50
C VAL A 43 20.36 -1.83 -7.29
N ASN A 44 21.17 -0.91 -6.74
CA ASN A 44 22.61 -1.14 -6.63
C ASN A 44 22.97 -1.74 -5.26
N GLU A 45 22.39 -1.22 -4.17
CA GLU A 45 22.74 -1.61 -2.81
C GLU A 45 21.82 -2.71 -2.22
N ASP A 46 20.79 -3.12 -2.97
CA ASP A 46 19.77 -4.09 -2.56
C ASP A 46 19.03 -3.73 -1.26
N ALA A 47 18.92 -2.45 -0.95
CA ALA A 47 18.20 -1.97 0.22
C ALA A 47 16.69 -2.27 0.13
N ARG A 48 16.07 -2.54 1.27
CA ARG A 48 14.63 -2.78 1.43
C ARG A 48 14.04 -1.91 2.54
N PRO A 49 12.72 -1.64 2.54
CA PRO A 49 12.10 -0.88 3.61
C PRO A 49 12.38 -1.52 4.98
N GLU A 50 12.71 -0.70 5.98
CA GLU A 50 12.97 -1.19 7.34
C GLU A 50 11.66 -1.64 7.99
N LYS A 51 11.71 -2.80 8.68
CA LYS A 51 10.58 -3.28 9.47
C LYS A 51 10.27 -2.30 10.61
N PRO A 52 9.02 -1.83 10.75
CA PRO A 52 8.63 -1.01 11.88
C PRO A 52 8.92 -1.71 13.21
N LYS A 53 9.46 -0.99 14.19
CA LYS A 53 9.80 -1.53 15.52
C LYS A 53 8.59 -1.89 16.38
N VAL A 54 7.42 -1.41 15.99
CA VAL A 54 6.16 -1.65 16.68
C VAL A 54 5.19 -2.31 15.71
N ASN A 55 4.37 -3.23 16.21
CA ASN A 55 3.34 -3.87 15.40
C ASN A 55 2.27 -2.83 15.10
N LEU A 56 2.28 -2.36 13.86
CA LEU A 56 1.40 -1.31 13.36
C LEU A 56 0.20 -1.96 12.65
N TRP A 57 -1.02 -1.62 13.08
CA TRP A 57 -2.25 -1.93 12.34
C TRP A 57 -2.43 -3.40 11.96
N GLY A 58 -1.92 -4.31 12.82
CA GLY A 58 -1.99 -5.75 12.57
C GLY A 58 -0.89 -6.30 11.65
N LEU A 59 0.19 -5.55 11.39
CA LEU A 59 1.38 -6.07 10.72
C LEU A 59 2.06 -7.11 11.60
N THR A 60 1.82 -8.39 11.32
CA THR A 60 2.48 -9.52 11.99
C THR A 60 3.81 -9.86 11.33
N ASP A 61 4.58 -10.73 11.97
CA ASP A 61 5.86 -11.21 11.44
C ASP A 61 5.66 -11.99 10.14
N GLU A 62 4.59 -12.77 10.05
CA GLU A 62 4.25 -13.57 8.87
C GLU A 62 3.82 -12.68 7.69
N ILE A 63 3.02 -11.64 7.93
CA ILE A 63 2.65 -10.67 6.88
C ILE A 63 3.89 -9.91 6.40
N TRP A 64 4.77 -9.52 7.33
CA TRP A 64 6.04 -8.88 6.98
C TRP A 64 6.93 -9.78 6.12
N GLU A 65 7.03 -11.07 6.45
CA GLU A 65 7.81 -12.04 5.67
C GLU A 65 7.29 -12.16 4.23
N ILE A 66 5.97 -12.19 4.04
CA ILE A 66 5.35 -12.15 2.69
C ILE A 66 5.77 -10.88 1.94
N MET A 67 5.66 -9.73 2.60
CA MET A 67 6.04 -8.44 2.02
C MET A 67 7.53 -8.38 1.64
N ASP A 68 8.40 -8.89 2.51
CA ASP A 68 9.85 -8.96 2.29
C ASP A 68 10.20 -9.85 1.08
N ASN A 69 9.56 -11.03 0.99
CA ASN A 69 9.69 -11.93 -0.16
C ASN A 69 9.27 -11.26 -1.48
N CYS A 70 8.24 -10.42 -1.46
CA CYS A 70 7.80 -9.64 -2.63
C CYS A 70 8.82 -8.58 -3.06
N TRP A 71 9.71 -8.12 -2.19
CA TRP A 71 10.74 -7.16 -2.58
C TRP A 71 12.06 -7.79 -3.01
N LYS A 72 12.31 -9.06 -2.72
CA LYS A 72 13.58 -9.72 -3.06
C LYS A 72 13.95 -9.55 -4.53
N ARG A 73 15.27 -9.47 -4.76
CA ARG A 73 15.84 -9.41 -6.10
C ARG A 73 15.56 -10.73 -6.81
N ILE A 74 15.14 -10.65 -8.06
CA ILE A 74 14.85 -11.86 -8.85
C ILE A 74 16.18 -12.51 -9.21
N THR A 75 16.36 -13.75 -8.77
CA THR A 75 17.41 -14.65 -9.27
C THR A 75 16.76 -15.92 -9.80
N PRO A 76 17.46 -16.73 -10.63
CA PRO A 76 16.92 -18.02 -11.08
C PRO A 76 16.51 -18.94 -9.92
N GLU A 77 17.22 -18.85 -8.80
CA GLU A 77 16.98 -19.66 -7.59
C GLU A 77 15.88 -19.07 -6.69
N HIS A 78 15.63 -17.76 -6.79
CA HIS A 78 14.67 -17.03 -5.95
C HIS A 78 13.78 -16.14 -6.83
N PRO A 79 12.82 -16.74 -7.56
CA PRO A 79 11.81 -15.95 -8.23
C PRO A 79 10.94 -15.23 -7.20
N ARG A 80 10.53 -13.99 -7.52
CA ARG A 80 9.50 -13.30 -6.74
C ARG A 80 8.20 -14.12 -6.77
N PRO A 81 7.49 -14.27 -5.65
CA PRO A 81 6.22 -15.00 -5.64
C PRO A 81 5.22 -14.39 -6.62
N SER A 82 4.35 -15.22 -7.18
CA SER A 82 3.20 -14.71 -7.93
C SER A 82 2.18 -14.11 -6.97
N ILE A 83 1.30 -13.25 -7.48
CA ILE A 83 0.22 -12.71 -6.63
C ILE A 83 -0.71 -13.82 -6.13
N SER A 84 -0.86 -14.91 -6.88
CA SER A 84 -1.63 -16.09 -6.45
C SER A 84 -0.97 -16.76 -5.24
N ASP A 85 0.37 -16.90 -5.23
CA ASP A 85 1.10 -17.46 -4.09
C ASP A 85 0.95 -16.59 -2.84
N VAL A 86 1.01 -15.26 -3.03
CA VAL A 86 0.80 -14.27 -1.96
C VAL A 86 -0.61 -14.41 -1.38
N VAL A 87 -1.64 -14.47 -2.23
CA VAL A 87 -3.03 -14.63 -1.80
C VAL A 87 -3.22 -15.94 -1.05
N SER A 88 -2.71 -17.06 -1.57
CA SER A 88 -2.81 -18.35 -0.88
C SER A 88 -2.13 -18.35 0.49
N GLN A 89 -0.98 -17.68 0.63
CA GLN A 89 -0.31 -17.52 1.93
C GLN A 89 -1.16 -16.68 2.90
N LEU A 90 -1.75 -15.57 2.44
CA LEU A 90 -2.61 -14.74 3.27
C LEU A 90 -3.91 -15.46 3.69
N GLU A 91 -4.53 -16.22 2.80
CA GLU A 91 -5.73 -17.02 3.09
C GLU A 91 -5.45 -18.13 4.10
N SER A 92 -4.25 -18.71 4.07
CA SER A 92 -3.83 -19.73 5.05
C SER A 92 -3.79 -19.21 6.48
N MET A 93 -3.66 -17.89 6.66
CA MET A 93 -3.69 -17.23 7.98
C MET A 93 -5.11 -17.13 8.56
N GLN A 94 -6.16 -17.46 7.79
CA GLN A 94 -7.56 -17.38 8.18
C GLN A 94 -7.96 -16.00 8.77
N PRO A 95 -7.77 -14.90 7.99
CA PRO A 95 -8.07 -13.56 8.47
C PRO A 95 -9.56 -13.43 8.83
N GLN A 96 -9.83 -12.96 10.05
CA GLN A 96 -11.20 -12.71 10.51
C GLN A 96 -11.67 -11.35 9.98
N ASP A 97 -12.60 -11.36 9.02
CA ASP A 97 -13.25 -10.14 8.56
C ASP A 97 -14.31 -9.70 9.58
N ILE A 98 -13.88 -8.86 10.53
CA ILE A 98 -14.76 -8.28 11.54
C ILE A 98 -15.52 -7.04 11.04
N ARG A 99 -15.37 -6.66 9.76
CA ARG A 99 -16.09 -5.51 9.22
C ARG A 99 -17.59 -5.84 9.17
N PRO A 100 -18.47 -4.87 9.49
CA PRO A 100 -19.90 -5.09 9.38
C PRO A 100 -20.27 -5.50 7.96
N THR A 101 -20.94 -6.64 7.81
CA THR A 101 -21.47 -7.11 6.53
C THR A 101 -22.62 -6.19 6.10
N GLY A 102 -22.31 -5.18 5.27
CA GLY A 102 -23.30 -4.51 4.43
C GLY A 102 -24.02 -3.27 4.95
N THR A 103 -23.44 -2.45 5.84
CA THR A 103 -24.05 -1.15 6.25
C THR A 103 -23.51 0.09 5.52
N TRP A 104 -22.68 -0.05 4.48
CA TRP A 104 -22.24 1.10 3.68
C TRP A 104 -23.41 1.75 2.91
N LYS A 105 -24.46 0.99 2.59
CA LYS A 105 -25.72 1.51 2.03
C LYS A 105 -26.40 2.48 2.98
N SER A 106 -26.42 2.18 4.28
CA SER A 106 -27.01 3.03 5.31
C SER A 106 -26.32 4.40 5.38
N GLY A 107 -24.99 4.45 5.23
CA GLY A 107 -24.24 5.71 5.19
C GLY A 107 -24.48 6.56 3.94
N LEU A 108 -24.74 5.93 2.78
CA LEU A 108 -25.11 6.64 1.55
C LEU A 108 -26.59 7.08 1.56
N GLU A 109 -27.48 6.26 2.11
CA GLU A 109 -28.91 6.56 2.31
C GLU A 109 -29.09 7.72 3.30
N LEU A 110 -28.30 7.76 4.38
CA LEU A 110 -28.28 8.88 5.33
C LEU A 110 -27.69 10.17 4.73
N ARG A 111 -26.75 10.07 3.77
CA ARG A 111 -26.28 11.24 3.01
C ARG A 111 -27.31 11.73 1.99
N GLY A 112 -28.19 10.84 1.49
CA GLY A 112 -29.26 11.19 0.56
C GLY A 112 -30.53 11.75 1.19
N GLN A 113 -30.74 11.55 2.51
CA GLN A 113 -31.95 12.01 3.21
C GLN A 113 -31.82 13.35 3.95
N ASN A 114 -30.62 13.92 4.06
CA ASN A 114 -30.44 15.30 4.52
C ASN A 114 -30.44 16.27 3.33
N GLN A 115 -31.53 16.30 2.56
CA GLN A 115 -31.80 17.34 1.57
C GLN A 115 -32.44 18.57 2.25
N SER A 116 -31.76 19.08 3.27
CA SER A 116 -31.94 20.45 3.78
C SER A 116 -30.71 20.73 4.62
N ASP A 117 -29.59 21.10 3.99
CA ASP A 117 -28.67 22.11 4.51
C ASP A 117 -27.54 22.42 3.52
N VAL A 118 -27.75 23.55 2.84
CA VAL A 118 -26.82 24.53 2.26
C VAL A 118 -25.81 24.06 1.18
N PRO A 119 -25.94 24.51 -0.08
CA PRO A 119 -24.92 24.27 -1.10
C PRO A 119 -23.60 24.96 -0.71
N LEU A 120 -22.48 24.25 -0.85
CA LEU A 120 -21.13 24.82 -0.88
C LEU A 120 -20.99 25.71 -2.13
N THR A 121 -21.57 26.90 -2.10
CA THR A 121 -21.23 27.96 -3.05
C THR A 121 -19.86 28.51 -2.69
N LEU A 122 -19.08 28.81 -3.73
CA LEU A 122 -17.70 29.31 -3.69
C LEU A 122 -17.60 30.73 -3.11
N GLU A 123 -18.04 30.95 -1.88
CA GLU A 123 -17.94 32.25 -1.19
C GLU A 123 -17.16 32.19 0.15
N ARG A 124 -16.44 31.11 0.45
CA ARG A 124 -15.66 31.01 1.70
C ARG A 124 -14.16 30.75 1.49
N LEU A 125 -13.53 31.47 0.56
CA LEU A 125 -12.06 31.51 0.43
C LEU A 125 -11.42 32.84 0.84
N ASP A 126 -12.18 33.89 1.16
CA ASP A 126 -11.60 35.19 1.55
C ASP A 126 -11.37 35.37 3.07
N ALA A 127 -11.51 34.32 3.88
CA ALA A 127 -11.37 34.42 5.34
C ALA A 127 -10.15 33.69 5.94
N ILE A 128 -9.25 33.13 5.12
CA ILE A 128 -8.05 32.40 5.61
C ILE A 128 -6.73 33.05 5.17
N LEU A 129 -6.77 34.18 4.48
CA LEU A 129 -5.59 35.01 4.19
C LEU A 129 -5.78 36.46 4.67
N SER A 130 -5.90 36.63 5.99
CA SER A 130 -5.56 37.87 6.69
C SER A 130 -4.53 37.61 7.76
#